data_AF-A0AAD2CKU8-F1
#
_entry.id   AF-A0AAD2CKU8-F1
#
_cell.length_a   1.000
_cell.length_b   1.000
_cell.length_c   1.000
_cell.angle_alpha   90.00
_cell.angle_beta   90.00
_cell.angle_gamma   90.00
#
_symmetry.space_group_name_H-M   'P 1'
#
loop_
_entity.id
_entity.type
_entity.pdbx_description
1 polymer ?
#
loop_
_entity_poly.entity_id
_entity_poly.type
_entity_poly.pdbx_seq_one_letter_code
_entity_poly.pdbx_strand_id
1 'polypeptide(L)'
;MNQSFFHEAARLNNEGVTALVEGDEDTSIKLLMSTVRMMKQYIASPDQAAALASSSSQQASSCFRSFSTVEVTHAECDEHIFFRQAIMIPSDGDDTTKLDLHVYSAAVIFNLALAHHIQGSKNSRNKAHKLYATIMKLLDERVGHMQSALLLKLACINNMAHIRFESGEFDRVQDGLGELSALLKTTDEVLLEGAEVQGLLMSVLLFKKPKVAAAA
;
A
#
# COMPACT_ATOMS: atom_id res chain seq x y z
N MET A 1 -9.91 1.40 22.47
CA MET A 1 -9.98 0.62 21.21
C MET A 1 -10.29 -0.83 21.54
N ASN A 2 -11.07 -1.51 20.71
CA ASN A 2 -11.41 -2.93 20.92
C ASN A 2 -10.23 -3.83 20.47
N GLN A 3 -9.38 -4.26 21.39
CA GLN A 3 -8.17 -5.04 21.06
C GLN A 3 -8.46 -6.34 20.29
N SER A 4 -9.59 -7.02 20.57
CA SER A 4 -9.96 -8.26 19.88
C SER A 4 -10.25 -8.03 18.39
N PHE A 5 -10.80 -6.87 18.05
CA PHE A 5 -11.06 -6.48 16.66
C PHE A 5 -9.76 -6.32 15.86
N PHE A 6 -8.78 -5.59 16.41
CA PHE A 6 -7.52 -5.33 15.70
C PHE A 6 -6.70 -6.61 15.55
N HIS A 7 -6.69 -7.46 16.58
CA HIS A 7 -6.03 -8.75 16.50
C HIS A 7 -6.63 -9.63 15.39
N GLU A 8 -7.96 -9.70 15.30
CA GLU A 8 -8.64 -10.48 14.26
C GLU A 8 -8.43 -9.90 12.87
N ALA A 9 -8.49 -8.58 12.71
CA ALA A 9 -8.20 -7.92 11.44
C ALA A 9 -6.74 -8.15 10.99
N ALA A 10 -5.79 -8.13 11.93
CA ALA A 10 -4.38 -8.37 11.67
C ALA A 10 -4.16 -9.82 11.24
N ARG A 11 -4.77 -10.77 11.96
CA ARG A 11 -4.75 -12.20 11.63
C ARG A 11 -5.25 -12.44 10.21
N LEU A 12 -6.45 -11.95 9.87
CA LEU A 12 -7.02 -12.12 8.53
C LEU A 12 -6.19 -11.44 7.43
N ASN A 13 -5.62 -10.26 7.70
CA ASN A 13 -4.68 -9.63 6.76
C ASN A 13 -3.46 -10.51 6.51
N ASN A 14 -2.83 -10.99 7.58
CA ASN A 14 -1.59 -11.75 7.50
C ASN A 14 -1.82 -13.12 6.83
N GLU A 15 -2.95 -13.79 7.12
CA GLU A 15 -3.35 -15.01 6.40
C GLU A 15 -3.60 -14.72 4.92
N GLY A 16 -4.21 -13.57 4.60
CA GLY A 16 -4.39 -13.13 3.21
C GLY A 16 -3.05 -12.85 2.50
N VAL A 17 -2.05 -12.32 3.21
CA VAL A 17 -0.69 -12.13 2.71
C VAL A 17 0.02 -13.47 2.50
N THR A 18 -0.10 -14.42 3.44
CA THR A 18 0.48 -15.76 3.29
C THR A 18 -0.09 -16.46 2.06
N ALA A 19 -1.42 -16.49 1.91
CA ALA A 19 -2.07 -17.04 0.73
C ALA A 19 -1.63 -16.32 -0.56
N LEU A 20 -1.44 -14.99 -0.49
CA LEU A 20 -0.92 -14.24 -1.63
C LEU A 20 0.45 -14.76 -2.01
N VAL A 21 1.41 -14.83 -1.07
CA VAL A 21 2.80 -15.27 -1.31
C VAL A 21 2.87 -16.70 -1.86
N GLU A 22 1.97 -17.58 -1.42
CA GLU A 22 1.84 -18.95 -1.90
C GLU A 22 1.25 -19.08 -3.32
N GLY A 23 0.77 -17.97 -3.90
CA GLY A 23 0.14 -17.94 -5.23
C GLY A 23 -1.32 -18.38 -5.23
N ASP A 24 -2.01 -18.34 -4.07
CA ASP A 24 -3.45 -18.53 -3.98
C ASP A 24 -4.15 -17.16 -3.93
N GLU A 25 -4.25 -16.50 -5.09
CA GLU A 25 -4.81 -15.15 -5.16
C GLU A 25 -6.30 -15.11 -4.79
N ASP A 26 -7.06 -16.17 -5.06
CA ASP A 26 -8.48 -16.23 -4.74
C ASP A 26 -8.73 -16.27 -3.22
N THR A 27 -7.99 -17.11 -2.50
CA THR A 27 -8.04 -17.15 -1.03
C THR A 27 -7.54 -15.83 -0.44
N SER A 28 -6.44 -15.29 -0.98
CA SER A 28 -5.91 -14.00 -0.57
C SER A 28 -6.95 -12.88 -0.70
N ILE A 29 -7.55 -12.70 -1.87
CA ILE A 29 -8.57 -11.68 -2.13
C ILE A 29 -9.75 -11.86 -1.19
N LYS A 30 -10.20 -13.11 -0.96
CA LYS A 30 -11.32 -13.39 -0.06
C LYS A 30 -11.03 -12.95 1.37
N LEU A 31 -9.86 -13.30 1.92
CA LEU A 31 -9.45 -12.93 3.27
C LEU A 31 -9.27 -11.42 3.41
N LEU A 32 -8.56 -10.79 2.49
CA LEU A 32 -8.32 -9.34 2.48
C LEU A 32 -9.61 -8.54 2.33
N MET A 33 -10.54 -8.97 1.46
CA MET A 33 -11.87 -8.36 1.38
C MET A 33 -12.65 -8.52 2.68
N SER A 34 -12.52 -9.66 3.37
CA SER A 34 -13.14 -9.87 4.68
C SER A 34 -12.62 -8.84 5.69
N THR A 35 -11.29 -8.64 5.74
CA THR A 35 -10.66 -7.63 6.59
C THR A 35 -11.14 -6.21 6.26
N VAL A 36 -11.20 -5.83 4.98
CA VAL A 36 -11.72 -4.51 4.56
C VAL A 36 -13.18 -4.32 4.99
N ARG A 37 -14.03 -5.35 4.86
CA ARG A 37 -15.43 -5.29 5.31
C ARG A 37 -15.53 -5.09 6.82
N MET A 38 -14.72 -5.84 7.57
CA MET A 38 -14.61 -5.75 9.03
C MET A 38 -14.21 -4.34 9.46
N MET A 39 -13.18 -3.75 8.82
CA MET A 39 -12.77 -2.35 9.04
C MET A 39 -13.86 -1.34 8.75
N LYS A 40 -14.54 -1.49 7.61
CA LYS A 40 -15.62 -0.60 7.22
C LYS A 40 -16.77 -0.62 8.23
N GLN A 41 -17.14 -1.80 8.73
CA GLN A 41 -18.16 -1.96 9.75
C GLN A 41 -17.75 -1.32 11.08
N TYR A 42 -16.49 -1.48 11.48
CA TYR A 42 -15.96 -0.87 12.70
C TYR A 42 -15.97 0.65 12.64
N ILE A 43 -15.56 1.25 11.51
CA ILE A 43 -15.56 2.70 11.30
C ILE A 43 -16.99 3.26 11.28
N ALA A 44 -17.94 2.50 10.70
CA ALA A 44 -19.34 2.90 10.64
C ALA A 44 -20.08 2.81 11.99
N SER A 45 -19.46 2.22 13.02
CA SER A 45 -20.06 2.12 14.35
C SER A 45 -20.14 3.51 15.03
N PRO A 46 -21.32 3.94 15.51
CA PRO A 46 -21.50 5.26 16.13
C PRO A 46 -20.54 5.54 17.28
N ASP A 47 -20.24 4.51 18.08
CA ASP A 47 -19.34 4.60 19.24
C ASP A 47 -17.89 4.92 18.84
N GLN A 48 -17.46 4.45 17.65
CA GLN A 48 -16.11 4.67 17.15
C GLN A 48 -15.97 5.97 16.37
N ALA A 49 -17.03 6.40 15.67
CA ALA A 49 -17.05 7.68 14.99
C ALA A 49 -16.84 8.86 15.98
N ALA A 50 -17.44 8.78 17.17
CA ALA A 50 -17.28 9.76 18.23
C ALA A 50 -15.86 9.74 18.86
N ALA A 51 -15.26 8.55 19.02
CA ALA A 51 -13.90 8.40 19.53
C ALA A 51 -12.83 8.89 18.54
N LEU A 52 -13.03 8.66 17.23
CA LEU A 52 -12.11 9.14 16.19
C LEU A 52 -12.14 10.67 16.05
N ALA A 53 -13.31 11.29 16.22
CA ALA A 53 -13.46 12.75 16.18
C ALA A 53 -12.78 13.48 17.35
N SER A 54 -12.60 12.80 18.49
CA SER A 54 -11.99 13.36 19.72
C SER A 54 -10.48 13.12 19.85
N SER A 55 -9.91 12.24 19.02
CA SER A 55 -8.50 11.82 19.07
C SER A 55 -7.56 12.62 18.16
N SER A 56 -8.09 13.55 17.35
CA SER A 56 -7.36 14.26 16.30
C SER A 56 -6.41 15.38 16.80
N SER A 57 -6.36 15.64 18.11
CA SER A 57 -5.61 16.77 18.70
C SER A 57 -4.42 16.38 19.60
N GLN A 58 -4.13 15.10 19.81
CA GLN A 58 -2.96 14.69 20.62
C GLN A 58 -1.75 14.39 19.73
N GLN A 59 -0.69 15.18 19.96
CA GLN A 59 0.61 15.13 19.32
C GLN A 59 1.14 13.69 19.16
N ALA A 60 1.51 13.36 17.93
CA ALA A 60 2.14 12.11 17.56
C ALA A 60 3.47 11.92 18.31
N SER A 61 3.46 11.06 19.32
CA SER A 61 4.67 10.46 19.89
C SER A 61 5.37 9.66 18.78
N SER A 62 6.65 9.94 18.54
CA SER A 62 7.50 9.47 17.42
C SER A 62 7.85 7.98 17.41
N CYS A 63 7.04 7.11 18.01
CA CYS A 63 7.33 5.68 18.08
C CYS A 63 6.22 4.86 17.40
N PHE A 64 6.02 5.09 16.11
CA PHE A 64 5.17 4.23 15.30
C PHE A 64 6.03 3.14 14.66
N ARG A 65 5.70 1.87 14.94
CA ARG A 65 6.39 0.73 14.33
C ARG A 65 6.22 0.76 12.81
N SER A 66 7.32 0.56 12.09
CA SER A 66 7.27 0.27 10.66
C SER A 66 6.56 -1.07 10.43
N PHE A 67 5.76 -1.16 9.37
CA PHE A 67 5.26 -2.46 8.95
C PHE A 67 6.42 -3.33 8.44
N SER A 68 6.37 -4.62 8.72
CA SER A 68 7.22 -5.59 8.02
C SER A 68 6.62 -5.90 6.65
N THR A 69 7.46 -6.13 5.66
CA THR A 69 7.03 -6.48 4.31
C THR A 69 7.47 -7.90 3.95
N VAL A 70 6.77 -8.54 3.01
CA VAL A 70 7.11 -9.88 2.49
C VAL A 70 7.00 -9.84 0.97
N GLU A 71 8.04 -10.30 0.28
CA GLU A 71 8.09 -10.32 -1.18
C GLU A 71 7.16 -11.39 -1.77
N VAL A 72 6.39 -11.02 -2.79
CA VAL A 72 5.50 -11.92 -3.53
C VAL A 72 6.22 -12.41 -4.80
N THR A 73 6.87 -13.57 -4.73
CA THR A 73 7.89 -13.99 -5.71
C THR A 73 7.37 -14.59 -7.02
N HIS A 74 6.12 -15.09 -7.04
CA HIS A 74 5.52 -15.67 -8.25
C HIS A 74 4.88 -14.63 -9.17
N ALA A 75 4.90 -13.34 -8.79
CA ALA A 75 4.47 -12.28 -9.68
C ALA A 75 5.48 -12.13 -10.81
N GLU A 76 5.22 -12.77 -11.96
CA GLU A 76 5.99 -12.64 -13.19
C GLU A 76 5.89 -11.20 -13.70
N CYS A 77 6.83 -10.37 -13.29
CA CYS A 77 6.95 -9.00 -13.78
C CYS A 77 8.45 -8.69 -13.91
N ASP A 78 8.92 -8.68 -15.15
CA ASP A 78 10.32 -8.38 -15.52
C ASP A 78 10.64 -6.88 -15.40
N GLU A 79 9.70 -6.07 -14.91
CA GLU A 79 9.82 -4.62 -14.94
C GLU A 79 10.23 -4.03 -13.59
N HIS A 80 11.25 -3.18 -13.62
CA HIS A 80 11.78 -2.45 -12.47
C HIS A 80 10.80 -1.46 -11.83
N ILE A 81 9.53 -1.41 -12.25
CA ILE A 81 8.53 -0.41 -11.83
C ILE A 81 7.43 -1.05 -10.97
N PHE A 82 7.52 -2.33 -10.62
CA PHE A 82 6.49 -3.00 -9.82
C PHE A 82 6.94 -3.26 -8.36
N PHE A 83 6.21 -2.67 -7.41
CA PHE A 83 6.41 -2.93 -5.99
C PHE A 83 5.53 -4.11 -5.56
N ARG A 84 6.19 -5.24 -5.32
CA ARG A 84 5.56 -6.55 -5.06
C ARG A 84 5.69 -7.05 -3.62
N GLN A 85 5.95 -6.15 -2.68
CA GLN A 85 6.05 -6.52 -1.27
C GLN A 85 4.72 -6.30 -0.55
N ALA A 86 4.15 -7.37 -0.03
CA ALA A 86 2.94 -7.34 0.77
C ALA A 86 3.24 -6.89 2.20
N ILE A 87 2.27 -6.25 2.84
CA ILE A 87 2.43 -5.63 4.16
C ILE A 87 1.89 -6.54 5.26
N MET A 88 2.77 -6.96 6.16
CA MET A 88 2.41 -7.72 7.35
C MET A 88 2.10 -6.78 8.52
N ILE A 89 1.01 -7.08 9.21
CA ILE A 89 0.52 -6.29 10.32
C ILE A 89 0.91 -6.99 11.63
N PRO A 90 1.57 -6.30 12.58
CA PRO A 90 1.89 -6.88 13.87
C PRO A 90 0.63 -7.33 14.64
N SER A 91 0.56 -8.60 15.03
CA SER A 91 -0.52 -9.17 15.86
C SER A 91 -0.22 -9.15 17.36
N ASP A 92 1.07 -9.16 17.74
CA ASP A 92 1.51 -9.60 19.09
C ASP A 92 1.85 -8.44 20.05
N GLY A 93 1.12 -7.32 20.00
CA GLY A 93 1.45 -6.14 20.81
C GLY A 93 0.28 -5.56 21.61
N ASP A 94 0.52 -5.32 22.91
CA ASP A 94 -0.32 -4.51 23.82
C ASP A 94 -0.52 -3.06 23.29
N ASP A 95 0.33 -2.66 22.33
CA ASP A 95 0.41 -1.35 21.67
C ASP A 95 -0.35 -1.26 20.32
N THR A 96 -1.17 -2.25 19.93
CA THR A 96 -2.10 -2.09 18.78
C THR A 96 -3.00 -0.86 18.93
N THR A 97 -3.16 -0.36 20.15
CA THR A 97 -3.82 0.89 20.54
C THR A 97 -3.18 2.15 19.98
N LYS A 98 -1.95 2.10 19.44
CA LYS A 98 -1.25 3.26 18.90
C LYS A 98 -1.29 3.36 17.38
N LEU A 99 -1.63 2.30 16.64
CA LEU A 99 -1.65 2.38 15.17
C LEU A 99 -2.79 3.27 14.67
N ASP A 100 -2.47 4.21 13.80
CA ASP A 100 -3.47 5.03 13.12
C ASP A 100 -4.36 4.13 12.27
N LEU A 101 -5.66 4.14 12.57
CA LEU A 101 -6.66 3.33 11.87
C LEU A 101 -6.65 3.58 10.36
N HIS A 102 -6.30 4.78 9.89
CA HIS A 102 -6.18 5.11 8.47
C HIS A 102 -4.98 4.43 7.83
N VAL A 103 -3.82 4.45 8.49
CA VAL A 103 -2.60 3.78 8.01
C VAL A 103 -2.78 2.27 8.01
N TYR A 104 -3.41 1.74 9.05
CA TYR A 104 -3.77 0.34 9.16
C TYR A 104 -4.75 -0.09 8.06
N SER A 105 -5.80 0.70 7.82
CA SER A 105 -6.75 0.45 6.72
C SER A 105 -6.08 0.55 5.36
N ALA A 106 -5.18 1.52 5.17
CA ALA A 106 -4.40 1.68 3.95
C ALA A 106 -3.54 0.43 3.66
N ALA A 107 -2.88 -0.14 4.66
CA ALA A 107 -2.08 -1.36 4.51
C ALA A 107 -2.92 -2.56 4.03
N VAL A 108 -4.10 -2.77 4.61
CA VAL A 108 -4.98 -3.88 4.18
C VAL A 108 -5.52 -3.64 2.77
N ILE A 109 -5.94 -2.41 2.45
CA ILE A 109 -6.40 -2.06 1.10
C ILE A 109 -5.25 -2.21 0.10
N PHE A 110 -4.01 -1.92 0.50
CA PHE A 110 -2.83 -2.08 -0.32
C PHE A 110 -2.61 -3.54 -0.70
N ASN A 111 -2.65 -4.46 0.26
CA ASN A 111 -2.52 -5.89 -0.01
C ASN A 111 -3.63 -6.39 -0.95
N LEU A 112 -4.86 -5.91 -0.79
CA LEU A 112 -5.97 -6.24 -1.69
C LEU A 112 -5.74 -5.70 -3.10
N ALA A 113 -5.20 -4.48 -3.21
CA ALA A 113 -4.82 -3.89 -4.49
C ALA A 113 -3.70 -4.68 -5.16
N LEU A 114 -2.71 -5.13 -4.38
CA LEU A 114 -1.60 -5.94 -4.84
C LEU A 114 -2.07 -7.30 -5.38
N ALA A 115 -2.93 -8.01 -4.65
CA ALA A 115 -3.50 -9.27 -5.11
C ALA A 115 -4.26 -9.11 -6.44
N HIS A 116 -5.06 -8.06 -6.59
CA HIS A 116 -5.72 -7.75 -7.85
C HIS A 116 -4.76 -7.34 -8.98
N HIS A 117 -3.64 -6.69 -8.65
CA HIS A 117 -2.62 -6.32 -9.64
C HIS A 117 -1.93 -7.58 -10.19
N ILE A 118 -1.51 -8.48 -9.31
CA ILE A 118 -0.83 -9.75 -9.64
C ILE A 118 -1.72 -10.66 -10.49
N GLN A 119 -3.03 -10.70 -10.20
CA GLN A 119 -3.98 -11.45 -11.02
C GLN A 119 -4.00 -11.03 -12.51
N GLY A 120 -3.50 -9.82 -12.85
CA GLY A 120 -3.16 -9.41 -14.23
C GLY A 120 -4.34 -9.17 -15.19
N SER A 121 -5.55 -9.64 -14.88
CA SER A 121 -6.73 -9.43 -15.73
C SER A 121 -7.04 -7.93 -15.88
N LYS A 122 -7.56 -7.50 -17.03
CA LYS A 122 -7.92 -6.08 -17.27
C LYS A 122 -8.87 -5.54 -16.19
N ASN A 123 -9.83 -6.36 -15.75
CA ASN A 123 -10.76 -5.98 -14.69
C ASN A 123 -10.08 -5.90 -13.33
N SER A 124 -9.16 -6.82 -13.03
CA SER A 124 -8.40 -6.83 -11.78
C SER A 124 -7.45 -5.64 -11.70
N ARG A 125 -6.75 -5.30 -12.79
CA ARG A 125 -5.91 -4.09 -12.87
C ARG A 125 -6.70 -2.80 -12.65
N ASN A 126 -7.89 -2.68 -13.25
CA ASN A 126 -8.77 -1.54 -12.99
C ASN A 126 -9.21 -1.44 -11.52
N LYS A 127 -9.43 -2.58 -10.85
CA LYS A 127 -9.73 -2.62 -9.42
C LYS A 127 -8.51 -2.21 -8.59
N ALA A 128 -7.34 -2.76 -8.89
CA ALA A 128 -6.09 -2.41 -8.23
C ALA A 128 -5.82 -0.90 -8.32
N HIS A 129 -5.90 -0.31 -9.51
CA HIS A 129 -5.73 1.14 -9.69
C HIS A 129 -6.72 1.96 -8.84
N LYS A 130 -7.99 1.56 -8.77
CA LYS A 130 -8.99 2.23 -7.92
C LYS A 130 -8.64 2.14 -6.44
N LEU A 131 -8.18 0.98 -5.98
CA LEU A 131 -7.79 0.76 -4.59
C LEU A 131 -6.54 1.57 -4.22
N TYR A 132 -5.52 1.60 -5.09
CA TYR A 132 -4.35 2.48 -4.91
C TYR A 132 -4.76 3.96 -4.82
N ALA A 133 -5.65 4.42 -5.70
CA ALA A 133 -6.18 5.78 -5.64
C ALA A 133 -6.98 6.05 -4.35
N THR A 134 -7.70 5.07 -3.80
CA THR A 134 -8.36 5.18 -2.50
C THR A 134 -7.36 5.36 -1.36
N ILE A 135 -6.24 4.62 -1.38
CA ILE A 135 -5.17 4.76 -0.39
C ILE A 135 -4.55 6.16 -0.43
N MET A 136 -4.28 6.69 -1.64
CA MET A 136 -3.74 8.04 -1.80
C MET A 136 -4.63 9.09 -1.12
N LYS A 137 -5.95 8.99 -1.28
CA LYS A 137 -6.92 9.88 -0.61
C LYS A 137 -6.97 9.67 0.90
N LEU A 138 -6.86 8.41 1.35
CA LEU A 138 -6.91 8.06 2.77
C LEU A 138 -5.69 8.61 3.54
N LEU A 139 -4.54 8.72 2.87
CA LEU A 139 -3.27 9.14 3.44
C LEU A 139 -2.92 10.60 3.15
N ASP A 140 -3.78 11.38 2.47
CA ASP A 140 -3.36 12.63 1.84
C ASP A 140 -2.87 13.69 2.82
N GLU A 141 -3.48 13.78 3.99
CA GLU A 141 -3.13 14.74 5.05
C GLU A 141 -2.10 14.20 6.06
N ARG A 142 -1.68 12.94 5.96
CA ARG A 142 -0.92 12.22 7.02
C ARG A 142 0.53 11.90 6.68
N VAL A 143 1.01 12.35 5.51
CA VAL A 143 2.28 11.91 4.89
C VAL A 143 3.53 12.30 5.69
N GLY A 144 3.46 13.33 6.53
CA GLY A 144 4.65 13.88 7.21
C GLY A 144 5.04 13.20 8.53
N HIS A 145 4.25 12.26 9.05
CA HIS A 145 4.42 11.82 10.45
C HIS A 145 4.68 10.32 10.63
N MET A 146 4.50 9.49 9.60
CA MET A 146 4.60 8.03 9.74
C MET A 146 5.31 7.39 8.54
N GLN A 147 6.43 6.72 8.80
CA GLN A 147 7.19 5.95 7.80
C GLN A 147 6.31 4.99 6.99
N SER A 148 5.43 4.25 7.66
CA SER A 148 4.51 3.30 7.03
C SER A 148 3.54 3.97 6.05
N ALA A 149 3.05 5.18 6.37
CA ALA A 149 2.14 5.92 5.48
C ALA A 149 2.89 6.41 4.23
N LEU A 150 4.13 6.86 4.41
CA LEU A 150 4.99 7.25 3.31
C LEU A 150 5.30 6.06 2.40
N LEU A 151 5.75 4.93 2.95
CA LEU A 151 6.02 3.70 2.18
C LEU A 151 4.80 3.29 1.35
N LEU A 152 3.61 3.28 1.96
CA LEU A 152 2.36 2.96 1.26
C LEU A 152 2.07 3.94 0.12
N LYS A 153 2.27 5.25 0.31
CA LYS A 153 2.12 6.24 -0.77
C LYS A 153 3.10 5.99 -1.91
N LEU A 154 4.37 5.80 -1.60
CA LEU A 154 5.40 5.54 -2.62
C LEU A 154 5.10 4.26 -3.41
N ALA A 155 4.75 3.17 -2.72
CA ALA A 155 4.35 1.91 -3.34
C ALA A 155 3.09 2.05 -4.22
N CYS A 156 2.09 2.82 -3.77
CA CYS A 156 0.88 3.09 -4.56
C CYS A 156 1.21 3.85 -5.85
N ILE A 157 2.03 4.91 -5.77
CA ILE A 157 2.41 5.70 -6.94
C ILE A 157 3.16 4.83 -7.95
N ASN A 158 4.14 4.06 -7.47
CA ASN A 158 4.92 3.15 -8.29
C ASN A 158 4.04 2.09 -8.98
N ASN A 159 3.12 1.45 -8.24
CA ASN A 159 2.23 0.44 -8.81
C ASN A 159 1.18 1.02 -9.77
N MET A 160 0.70 2.24 -9.55
CA MET A 160 -0.15 2.93 -10.52
C MET A 160 0.63 3.30 -11.79
N ALA A 161 1.89 3.72 -11.66
CA ALA A 161 2.78 3.98 -12.78
C ALA A 161 3.00 2.71 -13.61
N HIS A 162 3.19 1.56 -12.97
CA HIS A 162 3.26 0.26 -13.65
C HIS A 162 1.99 -0.07 -14.44
N ILE A 163 0.79 0.03 -13.83
CA ILE A 163 -0.49 -0.22 -14.53
C ILE A 163 -0.65 0.69 -15.76
N ARG A 164 -0.26 1.96 -15.65
CA ARG A 164 -0.31 2.93 -16.75
C ARG A 164 0.70 2.58 -17.85
N PHE A 165 1.89 2.11 -17.47
CA PHE A 165 2.91 1.67 -18.41
C PHE A 165 2.39 0.49 -19.25
N GLU A 166 1.84 -0.54 -18.61
CA GLU A 166 1.21 -1.68 -19.30
C GLU A 166 0.04 -1.26 -20.20
N SER A 167 -0.61 -0.14 -19.88
CA SER A 167 -1.73 0.42 -20.65
C SER A 167 -1.28 1.36 -21.78
N GLY A 168 0.02 1.61 -21.92
CA GLY A 168 0.61 2.52 -22.92
C GLY A 168 0.44 4.01 -22.60
N GLU A 169 0.03 4.36 -21.38
CA GLU A 169 -0.20 5.74 -20.93
C GLU A 169 1.10 6.41 -20.43
N PHE A 170 2.15 6.40 -21.26
CA PHE A 170 3.52 6.76 -20.85
C PHE A 170 3.67 8.18 -20.26
N ASP A 171 2.89 9.14 -20.74
CA ASP A 171 2.97 10.51 -20.24
C ASP A 171 2.49 10.57 -18.77
N ARG A 172 1.47 9.79 -18.42
CA ARG A 172 0.99 9.66 -17.03
C ARG A 172 1.89 8.82 -16.13
N VAL A 173 2.75 7.98 -16.72
CA VAL A 173 3.81 7.28 -15.98
C VAL A 173 4.86 8.30 -15.53
N GLN A 174 5.27 9.18 -16.43
CA GLN A 174 6.26 10.21 -16.15
C GLN A 174 5.76 11.20 -15.07
N ASP A 175 4.49 11.60 -15.12
CA ASP A 175 3.88 12.42 -14.06
C ASP A 175 3.95 11.72 -12.69
N GLY A 176 3.57 10.43 -12.64
CA GLY A 176 3.61 9.63 -11.41
C GLY A 176 5.02 9.44 -10.86
N LEU A 177 6.01 9.17 -11.72
CA LEU A 177 7.41 9.08 -11.31
C LEU A 177 7.98 10.44 -10.86
N GLY A 178 7.49 11.53 -11.44
CA GLY A 178 7.78 12.89 -10.97
C GLY A 178 7.27 13.13 -9.54
N GLU A 179 6.03 12.74 -9.25
CA GLU A 179 5.45 12.78 -7.89
C GLU A 179 6.23 11.90 -6.91
N LEU A 180 6.59 10.67 -7.33
CA LEU A 180 7.41 9.75 -6.54
C LEU A 180 8.78 10.37 -6.22
N SER A 181 9.44 10.98 -7.21
CA SER A 181 10.71 11.68 -7.02
C SER A 181 10.59 12.87 -6.07
N ALA A 182 9.51 13.66 -6.19
CA ALA A 182 9.27 14.79 -5.30
C ALA A 182 9.09 14.34 -3.84
N LEU A 183 8.32 13.28 -3.60
CA LEU A 183 8.12 12.71 -2.28
C LEU A 183 9.42 12.15 -1.68
N LEU A 184 10.22 11.44 -2.48
CA LEU A 184 11.52 10.92 -2.04
C LEU A 184 12.48 12.04 -1.64
N LYS A 185 12.48 13.18 -2.34
CA LYS A 185 13.31 14.35 -1.99
C LYS A 185 12.90 15.03 -0.68
N THR A 186 11.63 14.92 -0.29
CA THR A 186 11.12 15.50 0.96
C THR A 186 11.21 14.54 2.15
N THR A 187 11.72 13.33 1.93
CA THR A 187 11.81 12.27 2.93
C THR A 187 13.16 12.33 3.65
N ASP A 188 13.17 12.04 4.95
CA ASP A 188 14.39 11.96 5.79
C ASP A 188 15.37 10.90 5.24
N GLU A 189 16.68 11.17 5.31
CA GLU A 189 17.74 10.29 4.78
C GLU A 189 17.68 8.89 5.38
N VAL A 190 17.33 8.78 6.67
CA VAL A 190 17.20 7.49 7.38
C VAL A 190 16.11 6.60 6.77
N LEU A 191 15.07 7.19 6.18
CA LEU A 191 13.98 6.45 5.55
C LEU A 191 14.36 5.96 4.14
N LEU A 192 15.31 6.63 3.48
CA LEU A 192 15.81 6.27 2.15
C LEU A 192 16.76 5.06 2.18
N GLU A 193 17.27 4.69 3.35
CA GLU A 193 18.14 3.52 3.52
C GLU A 193 17.38 2.19 3.48
N GLY A 194 16.04 2.20 3.61
CA GLY A 194 15.22 1.00 3.50
C GLY A 194 15.32 0.37 2.12
N ALA A 195 15.58 -0.94 2.06
CA ALA A 195 15.72 -1.68 0.80
C ALA A 195 14.48 -1.54 -0.10
N GLU A 196 13.30 -1.44 0.52
CA GLU A 196 12.01 -1.22 -0.12
C GLU A 196 11.96 0.14 -0.84
N VAL A 197 12.48 1.18 -0.20
CA VAL A 197 12.52 2.55 -0.74
C VAL A 197 13.57 2.68 -1.82
N GLN A 198 14.70 1.99 -1.70
CA GLN A 198 15.72 1.90 -2.75
C GLN A 198 15.16 1.26 -4.02
N GLY A 199 14.40 0.17 -3.91
CA GLY A 199 13.71 -0.44 -5.04
C GLY A 199 12.81 0.56 -5.79
N LEU A 200 12.04 1.35 -5.04
CA LEU A 200 11.16 2.39 -5.59
C LEU A 200 11.95 3.54 -6.25
N LEU A 201 13.10 3.92 -5.69
CA LEU A 201 14.00 4.90 -6.30
C LEU A 201 14.56 4.37 -7.62
N MET A 202 14.92 3.09 -7.69
CA MET A 202 15.41 2.47 -8.92
C MET A 202 14.34 2.49 -10.02
N SER A 203 13.05 2.34 -9.68
CA SER A 203 11.95 2.51 -10.65
C SER A 203 11.99 3.88 -11.33
N VAL A 204 12.24 4.95 -10.57
CA VAL A 204 12.33 6.33 -11.08
C VAL A 204 13.55 6.50 -11.98
N LEU A 205 14.71 6.00 -11.55
CA LEU A 205 15.99 6.20 -12.23
C LEU A 205 16.11 5.37 -13.52
N LEU A 206 15.53 4.16 -13.54
CA LEU A 206 15.66 3.22 -14.65
C LEU A 206 14.53 3.32 -15.66
N PHE A 207 13.49 4.12 -15.39
CA PHE A 207 12.39 4.30 -16.32
C PHE A 207 12.88 4.83 -17.67
N LYS A 208 12.64 4.06 -18.73
CA LYS A 208 12.90 4.47 -20.11
C LYS A 208 11.61 4.32 -20.92
N LYS A 209 11.10 5.43 -21.44
CA LYS A 209 9.99 5.40 -22.40
C LYS A 209 10.39 4.51 -23.59
N PRO A 210 9.55 3.54 -24.00
CA PRO A 210 9.84 2.71 -25.16
C PRO A 210 10.09 3.61 -26.37
N LYS A 211 11.24 3.45 -27.03
CA LYS A 211 11.51 4.13 -28.30
C LYS A 211 10.64 3.44 -29.35
N VAL A 212 9.51 4.05 -29.68
CA VAL A 212 8.72 3.60 -30.83
C VAL A 212 9.60 3.82 -32.05
N ALA A 213 10.09 2.74 -32.67
CA ALA A 213 10.75 2.84 -33.95
C ALA A 213 9.75 3.45 -34.93
N ALA A 214 10.11 4.54 -35.58
CA ALA A 214 9.28 5.12 -36.63
C ALA A 214 9.04 4.03 -37.67
N ALA A 215 7.78 3.65 -37.89
CA ALA A 215 7.40 2.81 -39.01
C ALA A 215 7.80 3.56 -40.29
N ALA A 216 8.79 3.03 -41.00
CA ALA A 216 9.26 3.53 -42.30
C ALA A 216 8.38 3.00 -43.43
#